data_AF-A0A0J8GCC6-F1
#
_entry.id   AF-A0A0J8GCC6-F1
#
_cell.length_a   1.000
_cell.length_b   1.000
_cell.length_c   1.000
_cell.angle_alpha   90.00
_cell.angle_beta   90.00
_cell.angle_gamma   90.00
#
_symmetry.space_group_name_H-M   'P 1'
#
loop_
_entity.id
_entity.type
_entity.pdbx_description
1 polymer ?
#
loop_
_entity_poly.entity_id
_entity_poly.type
_entity_poly.pdbx_seq_one_letter_code
_entity_poly.pdbx_strand_id
1 'polypeptide(L)'
;MNTQTEQEKLTKEQQLDLLDQYFVSTGEALEILQISKQSFYSLVNRKKFNRIKKGGAVLFFREEIVERQMDQASLRRKYRPFDYE
;
A
#
# COMPACT_ATOMS: atom_id res chain seq x y z
N MET A 1 23.89 29.78 17.52
CA MET A 1 24.36 28.40 17.34
C MET A 1 23.76 27.88 16.04
N ASN A 2 24.55 27.78 14.98
CA ASN A 2 24.08 27.26 13.69
C ASN A 2 24.30 25.75 13.67
N THR A 3 23.27 24.97 13.92
CA THR A 3 23.27 23.54 13.58
C THR A 3 22.77 23.40 12.15
N GLN A 4 23.68 23.54 11.20
CA GLN A 4 23.47 22.99 9.86
C GLN A 4 23.71 21.49 9.97
N THR A 5 22.63 20.72 10.09
CA THR A 5 22.70 19.27 9.93
C THR A 5 22.90 19.04 8.43
N GLU A 6 24.12 18.73 8.00
CA GLU A 6 24.33 18.10 6.70
C GLU A 6 23.59 16.77 6.72
N GLN A 7 22.40 16.72 6.10
CA GLN A 7 21.72 15.46 5.87
C GLN A 7 22.57 14.66 4.91
N GLU A 8 23.12 13.54 5.39
CA GLU A 8 23.87 12.62 4.57
C GLU A 8 22.99 12.15 3.40
N LYS A 9 23.43 12.44 2.19
CA LYS A 9 22.63 12.17 0.99
C LYS A 9 22.60 10.67 0.74
N LEU A 10 21.41 10.09 0.82
CA LEU A 10 21.18 8.67 0.50
C LEU A 10 21.70 8.34 -0.90
N THR A 11 22.35 7.18 -1.03
CA THR A 11 22.70 6.63 -2.34
C THR A 11 21.42 6.32 -3.13
N LYS A 12 21.53 6.20 -4.46
CA LYS A 12 20.37 5.85 -5.30
C LYS A 12 19.78 4.49 -4.91
N GLU A 13 20.63 3.54 -4.52
CA GLU A 13 20.23 2.21 -4.06
C GLU A 13 19.42 2.30 -2.76
N GLN A 14 19.91 3.03 -1.76
CA GLN A 14 19.16 3.27 -0.51
C GLN A 14 17.83 3.97 -0.74
N GLN A 15 17.77 4.90 -1.70
CA GLN A 15 16.51 5.56 -2.06
C GLN A 15 15.51 4.58 -2.67
N LEU A 16 15.98 3.63 -3.49
CA LEU A 16 15.13 2.58 -4.06
C LEU A 16 14.70 1.58 -2.99
N ASP A 17 15.59 1.15 -2.11
CA ASP A 17 15.26 0.26 -0.99
C ASP A 17 14.18 0.87 -0.09
N LEU A 18 14.29 2.16 0.23
CA LEU A 18 13.25 2.86 0.98
C LEU A 18 11.93 2.95 0.18
N LEU A 19 12.01 3.16 -1.13
CA LEU A 19 10.82 3.17 -1.97
C LEU A 19 10.10 1.82 -1.92
N ASP A 20 10.84 0.73 -2.11
CA ASP A 20 10.31 -0.65 -2.15
C ASP A 20 9.85 -1.14 -0.78
N GLN A 21 10.51 -0.69 0.29
CA GLN A 21 10.14 -1.00 1.66
C GLN A 21 8.79 -0.38 2.05
N TYR A 22 8.56 0.89 1.69
CA TYR A 22 7.40 1.64 2.20
C TYR A 22 6.25 1.75 1.23
N PHE A 23 6.50 1.60 -0.07
CA PHE A 23 5.50 1.85 -1.10
C PHE A 23 5.33 0.65 -2.03
N VAL A 24 4.14 0.58 -2.62
CA VAL A 24 3.81 -0.39 -3.66
C VAL A 24 3.07 0.32 -4.79
N SER A 25 3.33 -0.11 -6.01
CA SER A 25 2.57 0.25 -7.20
C SER A 25 1.18 -0.39 -7.18
N THR A 26 0.35 -0.04 -8.17
CA THR A 26 -0.97 -0.70 -8.34
C THR A 26 -0.82 -2.19 -8.65
N GLY A 27 0.21 -2.60 -9.39
CA GLY A 27 0.44 -4.01 -9.74
C GLY A 27 0.78 -4.84 -8.51
N GLU A 28 1.78 -4.39 -7.75
CA GLU A 28 2.21 -5.04 -6.50
C GLU A 28 1.10 -5.10 -5.46
N ALA A 29 0.28 -4.04 -5.34
CA ALA A 29 -0.87 -4.05 -4.44
C ALA A 29 -1.91 -5.12 -4.83
N LEU A 30 -2.13 -5.36 -6.13
CA LEU A 30 -3.02 -6.41 -6.61
C LEU A 30 -2.44 -7.81 -6.35
N GLU A 31 -1.14 -7.97 -6.52
CA GLU A 31 -0.42 -9.21 -6.22
C GLU A 31 -0.46 -9.54 -4.72
N ILE A 32 -0.31 -8.55 -3.84
CA ILE A 32 -0.42 -8.78 -2.39
C ILE A 32 -1.88 -9.12 -2.03
N LEU A 33 -2.84 -8.33 -2.50
CA LEU A 33 -4.24 -8.51 -2.08
C LEU A 33 -4.93 -9.71 -2.72
N GLN A 34 -4.44 -10.21 -3.86
CA GLN A 34 -5.07 -11.29 -4.63
C GLN A 34 -6.56 -11.02 -4.93
N ILE A 35 -6.86 -9.79 -5.34
CA ILE A 35 -8.22 -9.34 -5.71
C ILE A 35 -8.26 -8.80 -7.14
N SER A 36 -9.46 -8.73 -7.71
CA SER A 36 -9.65 -8.10 -9.01
C SER A 36 -9.32 -6.60 -8.99
N LYS A 37 -8.86 -6.09 -10.13
CA LYS A 37 -8.58 -4.65 -10.33
C LYS A 37 -9.80 -3.78 -10.01
N GLN A 38 -10.99 -4.24 -10.35
CA GLN A 38 -12.26 -3.57 -10.07
C GLN A 38 -12.52 -3.48 -8.55
N SER A 39 -12.31 -4.58 -7.82
CA SER A 39 -12.43 -4.59 -6.36
C SER A 39 -11.41 -3.67 -5.70
N PHE A 40 -10.17 -3.66 -6.18
CA PHE A 40 -9.14 -2.76 -5.70
C PHE A 40 -9.54 -1.28 -5.88
N TYR A 41 -9.99 -0.87 -7.07
CA TYR A 41 -10.44 0.51 -7.26
C TYR A 41 -11.69 0.86 -6.45
N SER A 42 -12.57 -0.10 -6.16
CA SER A 42 -13.66 0.12 -5.21
C SER A 42 -13.14 0.48 -3.81
N LEU A 43 -12.08 -0.19 -3.33
CA LEU A 43 -11.43 0.14 -2.06
C LEU A 43 -10.75 1.52 -2.11
N VAL A 44 -10.01 1.81 -3.18
CA VAL A 44 -9.33 3.11 -3.37
C VAL A 44 -10.34 4.26 -3.41
N ASN A 45 -11.43 4.11 -4.17
CA ASN A 45 -12.47 5.15 -4.29
C ASN A 45 -13.21 5.38 -2.97
N ARG A 46 -13.32 4.36 -2.13
CA ARG A 46 -13.86 4.45 -0.75
C ARG A 46 -12.83 4.96 0.26
N LYS A 47 -11.65 5.42 -0.20
CA LYS A 47 -10.55 5.94 0.62
C LYS A 47 -10.08 4.95 1.69
N LYS A 48 -10.09 3.65 1.37
CA LYS A 48 -9.53 2.61 2.26
C LYS A 48 -8.01 2.52 2.20
N PHE A 49 -7.41 3.15 1.21
CA PHE A 49 -5.96 3.27 1.04
C PHE A 49 -5.60 4.72 0.72
N ASN A 50 -4.47 5.18 1.24
CA ASN A 50 -3.89 6.47 0.92
C ASN A 50 -3.14 6.38 -0.41
N ARG A 51 -3.74 7.00 -1.45
CA ARG A 51 -3.16 7.05 -2.79
C ARG A 51 -2.18 8.22 -2.91
N ILE A 52 -0.93 7.91 -3.24
CA ILE A 52 0.11 8.89 -3.49
C ILE A 52 0.24 9.10 -5.00
N LYS A 53 0.19 10.36 -5.45
CA LYS A 53 0.42 10.74 -6.84
C LYS A 53 1.70 11.56 -6.94
N LYS A 54 2.66 11.09 -7.73
CA LYS A 54 3.92 11.79 -8.02
C LYS A 54 4.13 11.83 -9.53
N GLY A 55 3.74 12.94 -10.16
CA GLY A 55 3.68 13.03 -11.62
C GLY A 55 2.75 11.96 -12.19
N GLY A 56 3.26 11.15 -13.12
CA GLY A 56 2.53 10.02 -13.70
C GLY A 56 2.47 8.76 -12.83
N ALA A 57 3.27 8.69 -11.75
CA ALA A 57 3.32 7.52 -10.88
C ALA A 57 2.23 7.54 -9.81
N VAL A 58 1.68 6.36 -9.54
CA VAL A 58 0.70 6.12 -8.48
C VAL A 58 1.24 5.04 -7.55
N LEU A 59 1.37 5.39 -6.28
CA LEU A 59 1.85 4.52 -5.21
C LEU A 59 0.84 4.45 -4.07
N PHE A 60 0.97 3.41 -3.26
CA PHE A 60 0.21 3.17 -2.04
C PHE A 60 1.19 2.79 -0.93
N PHE A 61 0.84 3.04 0.33
CA PHE A 61 1.65 2.58 1.44
C PHE A 61 1.57 1.06 1.57
N ARG A 62 2.73 0.40 1.66
CA ARG A 62 2.81 -1.06 1.77
C ARG A 62 2.06 -1.56 3.01
N GLU A 63 2.22 -0.88 4.14
CA GLU A 63 1.58 -1.25 5.42
C GLU A 63 0.07 -1.40 5.29
N GLU A 64 -0.61 -0.43 4.67
CA GLU A 64 -2.07 -0.45 4.51
C GLU A 64 -2.54 -1.63 3.65
N ILE A 65 -1.78 -1.95 2.61
CA ILE A 65 -2.08 -3.09 1.72
C ILE A 65 -1.91 -4.41 2.47
N VAL A 66 -0.84 -4.55 3.25
CA VAL A 66 -0.54 -5.77 4.03
C VAL A 66 -1.55 -5.95 5.17
N GLU A 67 -1.84 -4.91 5.94
CA GLU A 67 -2.87 -4.95 6.99
C GLU A 67 -4.22 -5.36 6.42
N ARG A 68 -4.61 -4.77 5.27
CA ARG A 68 -5.84 -5.15 4.59
C ARG A 68 -5.85 -6.60 4.14
N GLN A 69 -4.71 -7.15 3.70
CA GLN A 69 -4.56 -8.56 3.34
C GLN A 69 -4.81 -9.46 4.56
N MET A 70 -4.19 -9.14 5.69
CA MET A 70 -4.33 -9.87 6.95
C MET A 70 -5.79 -9.87 7.45
N ASP A 71 -6.49 -8.74 7.29
CA ASP A 71 -7.88 -8.60 7.69
C ASP A 71 -8.87 -9.30 6.74
N GLN A 72 -8.47 -9.74 5.55
CA GLN A 72 -9.44 -10.26 4.57
C GLN A 72 -10.24 -11.46 5.09
N ALA A 73 -9.61 -12.34 5.87
CA ALA A 73 -10.29 -13.51 6.41
C ALA A 73 -11.39 -13.12 7.41
N SER A 74 -11.10 -12.20 8.33
CA SER A 74 -12.06 -11.71 9.31
C SER A 74 -13.18 -10.92 8.64
N LEU A 75 -12.85 -10.09 7.64
CA LEU A 75 -13.81 -9.33 6.87
C LEU A 75 -14.72 -10.21 6.03
N ARG A 76 -14.18 -11.27 5.41
CA ARG A 76 -15.00 -12.25 4.67
C ARG A 76 -16.05 -12.88 5.58
N ARG A 77 -15.65 -13.34 6.78
CA ARG A 77 -16.59 -13.88 7.77
C ARG A 77 -17.63 -12.86 8.22
N LYS A 78 -17.20 -11.61 8.48
CA LYS A 78 -18.11 -10.54 8.91
C LYS A 78 -19.18 -10.18 7.86
N TYR A 79 -18.80 -10.12 6.59
CA TYR A 79 -19.70 -9.66 5.51
C TYR A 79 -20.36 -10.80 4.71
N ARG A 80 -19.84 -12.04 4.82
CA ARG A 80 -20.39 -13.24 4.19
C ARG A 80 -20.39 -14.42 5.18
N PRO A 81 -21.13 -14.33 6.30
CA PRO A 81 -21.13 -15.38 7.33
C PRO A 81 -21.62 -16.73 6.80
N PHE A 82 -22.62 -16.74 5.91
CA PHE A 82 -23.24 -17.94 5.36
C PHE A 82 -22.35 -18.78 4.44
N ASP A 83 -21.18 -18.29 4.02
CA ASP A 83 -20.24 -19.12 3.23
C ASP A 83 -19.43 -20.10 4.11
N TYR A 84 -19.52 -19.96 5.43
CA TYR A 84 -18.70 -20.68 6.41
C TYR A 84 -19.54 -21.51 7.40
N GLU A 85 -20.85 -21.64 7.14
CA GLU A 85 -21.77 -22.53 7.86
C GLU A 85 -21.69 -23.98 7.36
#